data_AF-A0A5C9E5X3-F1
#
_entry.id   AF-A0A5C9E5X3-F1
#
_cell.length_a   1.000
_cell.length_b   1.000
_cell.length_c   1.000
_cell.angle_alpha   90.00
_cell.angle_beta   90.00
_cell.angle_gamma   90.00
#
_symmetry.space_group_name_H-M   'P 1'
#
loop_
_entity.id
_entity.type
_entity.pdbx_description
1 polymer ?
#
loop_
_entity_poly.entity_id
_entity_poly.type
_entity_poly.pdbx_seq_one_letter_code
_entity_poly.pdbx_strand_id
1 'polypeptide(L)'
;MNNNNKKEKIIKKTHKLKNPRLRRIRYNIRVILWLERNKRLEKFMSRRKDLNDKRAKGEVSPKEWIKEVSKIQNDEMRYVSKTLQYPATGCFVCDSRFNDLELREDNHWYCLEGNHDPFKNGKFIHRSPFK
;
A
#
# COMPACT_ATOMS: atom_id res chain seq x y z
N MET A 1 27.74 9.68 -28.06
CA MET A 1 26.86 9.84 -26.88
C MET A 1 25.49 9.31 -27.26
N ASN A 2 25.15 8.09 -26.85
CA ASN A 2 23.85 7.48 -27.21
C ASN A 2 22.78 7.98 -26.24
N ASN A 3 21.98 8.95 -26.70
CA ASN A 3 20.70 9.29 -26.08
C ASN A 3 19.70 8.16 -26.33
N ASN A 4 19.85 7.06 -25.59
CA ASN A 4 18.78 6.08 -25.43
C ASN A 4 17.73 6.67 -24.49
N ASN A 5 16.94 7.63 -24.99
CA ASN A 5 15.63 7.93 -24.43
C ASN A 5 14.72 6.74 -24.75
N LYS A 6 14.92 5.62 -24.03
CA LYS A 6 13.87 4.62 -23.88
C LYS A 6 12.72 5.37 -23.21
N LYS A 7 11.73 5.75 -24.01
CA LYS A 7 10.48 6.29 -23.48
C LYS A 7 9.90 5.20 -22.58
N GLU A 8 9.95 5.43 -21.28
CA GLU A 8 9.30 4.56 -20.31
C GLU A 8 7.84 4.39 -20.73
N LYS A 9 7.41 3.15 -20.85
CA LYS A 9 6.04 2.86 -21.25
C LYS A 9 5.19 2.69 -20.00
N ILE A 10 3.99 3.23 -20.08
CA ILE A 10 3.04 3.25 -18.97
C ILE A 10 2.29 1.93 -19.01
N ILE A 11 2.38 1.13 -17.95
CA ILE A 11 1.61 -0.12 -17.82
C ILE A 11 0.15 0.21 -17.55
N LYS A 12 -0.11 1.15 -16.63
CA LYS A 12 -1.46 1.51 -16.23
C LYS A 12 -1.60 3.01 -16.03
N LYS A 13 -2.38 3.64 -16.90
CA LYS A 13 -2.79 5.04 -16.77
C LYS A 13 -3.94 5.15 -15.78
N THR A 14 -3.80 6.05 -14.80
CA THR A 14 -4.91 6.41 -13.94
C THR A 14 -5.58 7.66 -14.51
N HIS A 15 -6.80 7.53 -15.02
CA HIS A 15 -7.52 8.66 -15.59
C HIS A 15 -7.85 9.71 -14.52
N LYS A 16 -7.43 10.96 -14.76
CA LYS A 16 -7.83 12.13 -13.97
C LYS A 16 -9.34 12.34 -14.10
N LEU A 17 -10.06 12.25 -12.98
CA LEU A 17 -11.49 12.57 -12.95
C LEU A 17 -11.67 14.08 -12.97
N LYS A 18 -12.23 14.60 -14.06
CA LYS A 18 -12.61 16.02 -14.17
C LYS A 18 -13.87 16.34 -13.35
N ASN A 19 -14.80 15.38 -13.24
CA ASN A 19 -16.07 15.59 -12.54
C ASN A 19 -15.89 15.61 -10.99
N PRO A 20 -16.34 16.67 -10.29
CA PRO A 20 -16.19 16.79 -8.84
C PRO A 20 -16.95 15.72 -8.05
N ARG A 21 -18.13 15.28 -8.50
CA ARG A 21 -18.89 14.20 -7.86
C ARG A 21 -18.14 12.86 -7.94
N LEU A 22 -17.59 12.55 -9.11
CA LEU A 22 -16.79 11.33 -9.29
C LEU A 22 -15.49 11.36 -8.47
N ARG A 23 -14.84 12.52 -8.34
CA ARG A 23 -13.69 12.71 -7.44
C ARG A 23 -14.04 12.38 -5.99
N ARG A 24 -15.19 12.86 -5.51
CA ARG A 24 -15.69 12.58 -4.14
C ARG A 24 -15.98 11.08 -3.95
N ILE A 25 -16.63 10.44 -4.91
CA ILE A 25 -16.89 8.98 -4.87
C ILE A 25 -15.57 8.21 -4.77
N ARG A 26 -14.60 8.52 -5.63
CA ARG A 26 -13.27 7.89 -5.60
C ARG A 26 -12.59 8.10 -4.25
N TYR A 27 -12.62 9.31 -3.71
CA TYR A 27 -12.06 9.60 -2.40
C TYR A 27 -12.71 8.76 -1.29
N ASN A 28 -14.04 8.65 -1.28
CA ASN A 28 -14.75 7.81 -0.31
C ASN A 28 -14.38 6.34 -0.42
N ILE A 29 -14.28 5.81 -1.66
CA ILE A 29 -13.83 4.42 -1.89
C ILE A 29 -12.41 4.22 -1.34
N ARG A 30 -11.51 5.18 -1.59
CA ARG A 30 -10.15 5.15 -1.05
C ARG A 30 -10.13 5.11 0.47
N VAL A 31 -10.94 5.95 1.10
CA VAL A 31 -11.10 5.97 2.56
C VAL A 31 -11.57 4.61 3.10
N ILE A 32 -12.60 4.02 2.49
CA ILE A 32 -13.12 2.71 2.90
C ILE A 32 -12.02 1.63 2.80
N LEU A 33 -11.30 1.59 1.68
CA LEU A 33 -10.21 0.64 1.47
C LEU A 33 -9.06 0.83 2.48
N TRP A 34 -8.74 2.08 2.82
CA TRP A 34 -7.75 2.40 3.85
C TRP A 34 -8.16 1.92 5.24
N LEU A 35 -9.41 2.16 5.64
CA LEU A 35 -9.94 1.72 6.93
C LEU A 35 -9.96 0.20 7.05
N GLU A 36 -10.42 -0.50 6.01
CA GLU A 36 -10.40 -1.96 5.96
C GLU A 36 -8.97 -2.53 6.01
N ARG A 37 -8.01 -1.85 5.37
CA ARG A 37 -6.59 -2.18 5.48
C ARG A 37 -6.10 -2.11 6.91
N ASN A 38 -6.33 -0.98 7.59
CA ASN A 38 -5.84 -0.80 8.96
C ASN A 38 -6.49 -1.80 9.92
N LYS A 39 -7.81 -1.99 9.84
CA LYS A 39 -8.54 -2.98 10.62
C LYS A 39 -7.97 -4.39 10.48
N ARG A 40 -7.55 -4.78 9.27
CA ARG A 40 -6.95 -6.09 9.02
C ARG A 40 -5.49 -6.19 9.49
N LEU A 41 -4.71 -5.12 9.35
CA LEU A 41 -3.35 -5.06 9.92
C LEU A 41 -3.37 -5.17 11.45
N GLU A 42 -4.31 -4.47 12.10
CA GLU A 42 -4.52 -4.59 13.55
C GLU A 42 -4.83 -6.02 13.98
N LYS A 43 -5.64 -6.76 13.20
CA LYS A 43 -5.88 -8.19 13.45
C LYS A 43 -4.60 -9.03 13.38
N PHE A 44 -3.72 -8.78 12.42
CA PHE A 44 -2.44 -9.50 12.33
C PHE A 44 -1.52 -9.16 13.52
N MET A 45 -1.44 -7.88 13.90
CA MET A 45 -0.67 -7.45 15.06
C MET A 45 -1.21 -8.06 16.36
N SER A 46 -2.54 -8.07 16.55
CA SER A 46 -3.19 -8.70 17.70
C SER A 46 -2.88 -10.20 17.76
N ARG A 47 -3.09 -10.93 16.67
CA ARG A 47 -2.78 -12.37 16.59
C ARG A 47 -1.32 -12.66 16.95
N ARG A 48 -0.40 -11.82 16.48
CA ARG A 48 1.04 -11.97 16.76
C ARG A 48 1.35 -11.69 18.23
N LYS A 49 0.73 -10.66 18.81
CA LYS A 49 0.85 -10.36 20.24
C LYS A 49 0.35 -11.52 21.09
N ASP A 50 -0.85 -12.04 20.82
CA ASP A 50 -1.43 -13.15 21.56
C ASP A 50 -0.53 -14.40 21.51
N LEU A 51 0.05 -14.70 20.33
CA LEU A 51 0.98 -15.81 20.15
C LEU A 51 2.29 -15.62 20.93
N ASN A 52 2.81 -14.39 20.98
CA ASN A 52 4.00 -14.06 21.77
C ASN A 52 3.73 -14.19 23.27
N ASP A 53 2.56 -13.73 23.74
CA ASP A 53 2.17 -13.83 25.14
C ASP A 53 2.02 -15.31 25.56
N LYS A 54 1.41 -16.15 24.71
CA LYS A 54 1.35 -17.60 24.93
C LYS A 54 2.74 -18.24 24.98
N ARG A 55 3.66 -17.81 24.11
CA ARG A 55 5.04 -18.29 24.12
C ARG A 55 5.78 -17.90 25.39
N ALA A 56 5.60 -16.66 25.86
CA ALA A 56 6.20 -16.16 27.10
C ALA A 56 5.70 -16.94 28.34
N LYS A 57 4.42 -17.36 28.32
CA LYS A 57 3.83 -18.22 29.36
C LYS A 57 4.21 -19.71 29.24
N GLY A 58 4.95 -20.11 28.21
CA GLY A 58 5.32 -21.50 27.98
C GLY A 58 4.19 -22.38 27.42
N GLU A 59 3.03 -21.80 27.07
CA GLU A 59 1.86 -22.52 26.53
C GLU A 59 2.05 -23.02 25.09
N VAL A 60 3.08 -22.52 24.39
CA VAL A 60 3.40 -22.86 23.01
C VAL A 60 4.88 -23.20 22.88
N SER A 61 5.18 -24.31 22.22
CA SER A 61 6.57 -24.72 21.97
C SER A 61 7.26 -23.76 20.99
N PRO A 62 8.61 -23.65 21.00
CA PRO A 62 9.31 -22.81 20.03
C PRO A 62 8.99 -23.17 18.58
N LYS A 63 8.85 -24.47 18.29
CA LYS A 63 8.59 -24.98 16.94
C LYS A 63 7.20 -24.59 16.43
N GLU A 64 6.18 -24.70 17.28
CA GLU A 64 4.82 -24.25 16.95
C GLU A 64 4.74 -22.73 16.81
N TRP A 65 5.45 -21.99 17.67
CA TRP A 65 5.53 -20.53 17.57
C TRP A 65 6.11 -20.08 16.22
N ILE A 66 7.23 -20.66 15.78
CA ILE A 66 7.84 -20.34 14.47
C ILE A 66 6.85 -20.60 13.32
N LYS A 67 6.13 -21.73 13.37
CA LYS A 67 5.15 -22.11 12.36
C LYS A 67 4.01 -21.10 12.28
N GLU A 68 3.44 -20.73 13.42
CA GLU A 68 2.32 -19.78 13.47
C GLU A 68 2.74 -18.36 13.14
N VAL A 69 3.94 -17.92 13.54
CA VAL A 69 4.50 -16.61 13.12
C VAL A 69 4.67 -16.57 11.60
N SER A 70 5.25 -17.62 11.01
CA SER A 70 5.42 -17.72 9.55
C SER A 70 4.07 -17.66 8.83
N LYS A 71 3.05 -18.32 9.39
CA LYS A 71 1.68 -18.28 8.84
C LYS A 71 1.08 -16.88 8.91
N ILE A 72 1.22 -16.17 10.03
CA ILE A 72 0.76 -14.78 10.18
C ILE A 72 1.45 -13.87 9.15
N GLN A 73 2.77 -14.01 8.97
CA GLN A 73 3.53 -13.21 8.00
C GLN A 73 3.11 -13.49 6.56
N ASN A 74 2.89 -14.77 6.21
CA ASN A 74 2.42 -15.15 4.88
C ASN A 74 1.01 -14.63 4.60
N ASP A 75 0.10 -14.72 5.59
CA ASP A 75 -1.25 -14.17 5.49
C ASP A 75 -1.22 -12.64 5.31
N GLU A 76 -0.37 -11.95 6.08
CA GLU A 76 -0.17 -10.50 5.99
C GLU A 76 0.35 -10.11 4.60
N MET A 77 1.42 -10.76 4.12
CA MET A 77 2.00 -10.49 2.80
C MET A 77 0.99 -10.74 1.68
N ARG A 78 0.20 -11.82 1.76
CA ARG A 78 -0.86 -12.13 0.78
C ARG A 78 -1.97 -11.09 0.80
N TYR A 79 -2.30 -10.55 1.97
CA TYR A 79 -3.30 -9.49 2.11
C TYR A 79 -2.79 -8.15 1.56
N VAL A 80 -1.58 -7.78 1.96
CA VAL A 80 -0.87 -6.55 1.58
C VAL A 80 -0.68 -6.51 0.06
N SER A 81 -0.18 -7.59 -0.55
CA SER A 81 -0.02 -7.66 -2.02
C SER A 81 -1.34 -7.48 -2.80
N LYS A 82 -2.46 -8.03 -2.30
CA LYS A 82 -3.78 -7.89 -2.94
C LYS A 82 -4.41 -6.52 -2.76
N THR A 83 -4.23 -5.88 -1.61
CA THR A 83 -4.85 -4.58 -1.31
C THR A 83 -3.99 -3.39 -1.72
N LEU A 84 -2.68 -3.58 -1.87
CA LEU A 84 -1.74 -2.53 -2.29
C LEU A 84 -1.47 -2.48 -3.80
N GLN A 85 -1.95 -3.44 -4.60
CA GLN A 85 -1.93 -3.28 -6.07
C GLN A 85 -2.72 -2.05 -6.54
N TYR A 86 -3.65 -1.57 -5.71
CA TYR A 86 -4.45 -0.37 -5.95
C TYR A 86 -4.43 0.51 -4.71
N PRO A 87 -3.27 1.08 -4.36
CA PRO A 87 -3.17 1.77 -3.10
C PRO A 87 -4.16 2.94 -3.18
N ALA A 88 -5.04 2.98 -2.20
CA ALA A 88 -6.04 4.01 -2.02
C ALA A 88 -5.43 5.40 -1.70
N THR A 89 -4.16 5.59 -2.02
CA THR A 89 -3.34 6.70 -1.58
C THR A 89 -3.15 7.65 -2.74
N GLY A 90 -3.52 8.91 -2.52
CA GLY A 90 -3.05 10.00 -3.38
C GLY A 90 -1.53 10.13 -3.30
N CYS A 91 -0.99 11.05 -4.07
CA CYS A 91 0.43 11.35 -4.00
C CYS A 91 0.81 11.92 -2.62
N PHE A 92 1.63 11.19 -1.87
CA PHE A 92 2.04 11.57 -0.51
C PHE A 92 3.12 12.65 -0.44
N VAL A 93 3.83 12.88 -1.54
CA VAL A 93 4.83 13.95 -1.64
C VAL A 93 4.12 15.28 -1.91
N CYS A 94 3.10 15.29 -2.78
CA CYS A 94 2.23 16.45 -2.99
C CYS A 94 1.24 16.69 -1.84
N ASP A 95 1.09 15.74 -0.91
CA ASP A 95 0.02 15.69 0.09
C ASP A 95 -1.39 15.89 -0.51
N SER A 96 -1.57 15.48 -1.76
CA SER A 96 -2.80 15.70 -2.52
C SER A 96 -3.59 14.41 -2.61
N ARG A 97 -4.76 14.42 -1.99
CA ARG A 97 -5.78 13.36 -2.07
C ARG A 97 -6.38 13.24 -3.48
N PHE A 98 -6.16 14.24 -4.32
CA PHE A 98 -6.69 14.35 -5.68
C PHE A 98 -5.70 13.90 -6.75
N ASN A 99 -4.40 13.82 -6.42
CA ASN A 99 -3.38 13.42 -7.37
C ASN A 99 -3.31 11.90 -7.41
N ASP A 100 -3.63 11.34 -8.57
CA ASP A 100 -3.48 9.92 -8.84
C ASP A 100 -2.04 9.58 -9.19
N LEU A 101 -1.65 8.35 -8.88
CA LEU A 101 -0.37 7.79 -9.28
C LEU A 101 -0.57 6.88 -10.51
N GLU A 102 0.39 6.89 -11.43
CA GLU A 102 0.44 6.00 -12.59
C GLU A 102 1.49 4.92 -12.37
N LEU A 103 1.23 3.68 -12.81
CA LEU A 103 2.20 2.59 -12.71
C LEU A 103 3.00 2.50 -14.01
N ARG A 104 4.32 2.66 -13.92
CA ARG A 104 5.27 2.57 -15.04
C ARG A 104 5.84 1.16 -15.22
N GLU A 105 6.51 0.92 -16.34
CA GLU A 105 7.02 -0.40 -16.77
C GLU A 105 8.03 -1.06 -15.84
N ASP A 106 8.77 -0.27 -15.10
CA ASP A 106 9.74 -0.68 -14.10
C ASP A 106 9.10 -0.85 -12.71
N ASN A 107 7.77 -0.97 -12.65
CA ASN A 107 6.98 -1.18 -11.44
C ASN A 107 7.07 -0.06 -10.39
N HIS A 108 7.43 1.17 -10.77
CA HIS A 108 7.25 2.33 -9.89
C HIS A 108 5.94 3.08 -10.19
N TRP A 109 5.31 3.55 -9.13
CA TRP A 109 4.27 4.58 -9.14
C TRP A 109 4.86 5.96 -9.41
N TYR A 110 4.24 6.77 -10.27
CA TYR A 110 4.66 8.14 -10.60
C TYR A 110 3.51 9.14 -10.38
N CYS A 111 3.79 10.33 -9.84
CA CYS A 111 2.78 11.39 -9.74
C CYS A 111 2.84 12.33 -10.94
N LEU A 112 1.81 12.29 -11.79
CA LEU A 112 1.75 13.13 -13.00
C LEU A 112 1.59 14.62 -12.68
N GLU A 113 0.75 14.98 -11.70
CA GLU A 113 0.51 16.39 -11.36
C GLU A 113 1.69 17.03 -10.63
N GLY A 114 2.41 16.24 -9.81
CA GLY A 114 3.59 16.69 -9.09
C GLY A 114 4.89 16.58 -9.86
N ASN A 115 4.88 15.90 -11.01
CA ASN A 115 6.06 15.54 -11.80
C ASN A 115 7.20 14.90 -11.01
N HIS A 116 6.88 13.97 -10.10
CA HIS A 116 7.90 13.33 -9.28
C HIS A 116 7.54 11.88 -8.95
N ASP A 117 8.56 11.11 -8.56
CA ASP A 117 8.38 9.80 -7.96
C ASP A 117 7.96 9.97 -6.49
N PRO A 118 6.88 9.31 -6.05
CA PRO A 118 6.52 9.31 -4.65
C PRO A 118 7.58 8.56 -3.83
N PHE A 119 8.33 7.61 -4.38
CA PHE A 119 9.32 6.82 -3.61
C PHE A 119 10.44 7.69 -3.04
N LYS A 120 10.41 7.92 -1.72
CA LYS A 120 11.56 8.41 -0.97
C LYS A 120 12.38 7.20 -0.55
N ASN A 121 13.62 7.09 -1.03
CA ASN A 121 14.59 6.02 -0.68
C ASN A 121 14.14 4.59 -1.06
N GLY A 122 13.47 4.43 -2.22
CA GLY A 122 13.10 3.10 -2.74
C GLY A 122 11.96 2.40 -1.99
N LYS A 123 11.29 3.06 -1.05
CA LYS A 123 10.13 2.51 -0.32
C LYS A 123 8.88 3.32 -0.63
N PHE A 124 7.81 2.63 -1.02
CA PHE A 124 6.50 3.24 -1.13
C PHE A 124 5.96 3.52 0.28
N ILE A 125 5.79 4.80 0.63
CA ILE A 125 5.23 5.17 1.92
C ILE A 125 3.72 5.29 1.76
N HIS A 126 2.98 4.36 2.38
CA HIS A 126 1.53 4.44 2.46
C HIS A 126 1.14 5.61 3.38
N ARG A 127 0.54 6.66 2.81
CA ARG A 127 -0.10 7.72 3.61
C ARG A 127 -1.59 7.52 3.69
N SER A 128 -2.13 7.88 4.85
CA SER A 128 -3.57 7.96 5.05
C SER A 128 -4.19 8.97 4.08
N PRO A 129 -5.38 8.68 3.52
CA PRO A 129 -6.16 9.65 2.77
C PRO A 129 -6.72 10.78 3.65
N PHE A 130 -6.50 10.75 4.97
CA PHE A 130 -6.99 11.76 5.93
C PHE A 130 -5.95 12.84 6.28
N LYS A 131 -4.72 12.76 5.72
CA LYS A 131 -3.72 13.83 5.83
C LYS A 131 -3.95 14.83 4.70
#